data_AF-A0A519SIT2-F1
#
_entry.id   AF-A0A519SIT2-F1
#
_cell.length_a   1.000
_cell.length_b   1.000
_cell.length_c   1.000
_cell.angle_alpha   90.00
_cell.angle_beta   90.00
_cell.angle_gamma   90.00
#
_symmetry.space_group_name_H-M   'P 1'
#
loop_
_entity.id
_entity.type
_entity.pdbx_description
1 polymer ?
#
loop_
_entity_poly.entity_id
_entity_poly.type
_entity_poly.pdbx_seq_one_letter_code
_entity_poly.pdbx_strand_id
1 'polypeptide(L)'
;MDANNNNIDDSTELRTRGNWNEVKGAAKQKWGQLTDDDLTYDEGKQDEWFGNLQAKTGHAIDDIKDWFSKTFSGTSDDPNRPSNQS
;
A
#
# COMPACT_ATOMS: atom_id res chain seq x y z
N MET A 1 4.73 -15.59 36.97
CA MET A 1 3.28 -15.49 36.75
C MET A 1 3.00 -14.00 36.77
N ASP A 2 2.81 -13.31 35.64
CA ASP A 2 2.29 -13.77 34.36
C ASP A 2 3.01 -13.07 33.19
N ALA A 3 3.68 -13.88 32.36
CA ALA A 3 4.05 -13.49 31.02
C ALA A 3 2.78 -13.62 30.16
N ASN A 4 2.05 -12.50 29.98
CA ASN A 4 0.91 -12.51 29.07
C ASN A 4 1.39 -12.21 27.66
N ASN A 5 1.79 -13.30 27.01
CA ASN A 5 2.10 -13.44 25.61
C ASN A 5 0.81 -13.24 24.79
N ASN A 6 0.59 -12.04 24.26
CA ASN A 6 -0.32 -11.80 23.14
C ASN A 6 0.44 -11.06 22.05
N ASN A 7 1.18 -11.84 21.26
CA ASN A 7 1.35 -11.71 19.81
C ASN A 7 0.82 -10.39 19.21
N ILE A 8 1.59 -9.30 19.36
CA ILE A 8 1.46 -8.13 18.51
C ILE A 8 2.17 -8.48 17.19
N ASP A 9 1.59 -9.42 16.45
CA ASP A 9 1.75 -9.48 14.99
C ASP A 9 0.70 -8.52 14.41
N ASP A 10 0.82 -7.25 14.79
CA ASP A 10 -0.03 -6.16 14.33
C ASP A 10 0.65 -5.50 13.11
N SER A 11 1.01 -6.36 12.18
CA SER A 11 1.44 -6.01 10.82
C SER A 11 0.23 -5.56 9.96
N THR A 12 -0.97 -5.46 10.55
CA THR A 12 -2.27 -5.42 9.86
C THR A 12 -3.11 -4.17 10.06
N GLU A 13 -2.64 -3.17 10.81
CA GLU A 13 -3.26 -1.84 10.79
C GLU A 13 -2.35 -0.81 10.10
N LEU A 14 -2.51 -0.67 8.78
CA LEU A 14 -2.03 0.48 7.97
C LEU A 14 -2.58 1.85 8.47
N ARG A 15 -3.31 1.88 9.58
CA ARG A 15 -4.01 3.03 10.17
C ARG A 15 -3.19 3.82 11.19
N THR A 16 -1.88 3.63 11.29
CA THR A 16 -1.03 4.56 12.04
C THR A 16 -0.97 5.89 11.26
N ARG A 17 -1.83 6.84 11.62
CA ARG A 17 -2.13 8.11 10.91
C ARG A 17 -0.91 8.97 10.49
N GLY A 18 0.31 8.64 10.93
CA GLY A 18 1.55 9.25 10.44
C GLY A 18 1.87 8.86 8.99
N ASN A 19 2.06 7.57 8.73
CA ASN A 19 2.59 7.11 7.43
C ASN A 19 1.55 7.22 6.30
N TRP A 20 0.26 7.04 6.60
CA TRP A 20 -0.78 7.05 5.55
C TRP A 20 -0.85 8.39 4.82
N ASN A 21 -0.63 9.52 5.50
CA ASN A 21 -0.66 10.81 4.84
C ASN A 21 0.53 10.99 3.86
N GLU A 22 1.69 10.44 4.20
CA GLU A 22 2.87 10.40 3.32
C GLU A 22 2.62 9.47 2.13
N VAL A 23 2.00 8.31 2.37
CA VAL A 23 1.56 7.38 1.33
C VAL A 23 0.67 8.07 0.32
N LYS A 24 -0.35 8.78 0.81
CA LYS A 24 -1.25 9.55 -0.05
C LYS A 24 -0.50 10.65 -0.80
N GLY A 25 0.41 11.37 -0.14
CA GLY A 25 1.23 12.41 -0.75
C GLY A 25 2.07 11.89 -1.91
N ALA A 26 2.81 10.81 -1.69
CA ALA A 26 3.65 10.18 -2.71
C ALA A 26 2.83 9.60 -3.87
N ALA A 27 1.68 9.00 -3.59
CA ALA A 27 0.79 8.46 -4.63
C ALA A 27 0.23 9.59 -5.51
N LYS A 28 -0.20 10.71 -4.90
CA LYS A 28 -0.63 11.92 -5.63
C LYS A 28 0.50 12.49 -6.48
N GLN A 29 1.74 12.51 -5.99
CA GLN A 29 2.90 12.96 -6.77
C GLN A 29 3.24 12.00 -7.93
N LYS A 30 3.12 10.69 -7.72
CA LYS A 30 3.43 9.66 -8.71
C LYS A 30 2.44 9.65 -9.87
N TRP A 31 1.14 9.71 -9.56
CA TRP A 31 0.09 9.55 -10.56
C TRP A 31 -0.62 10.84 -10.93
N GLY A 32 -0.50 11.93 -10.15
CA GLY A 32 -1.00 13.28 -10.45
C GLY A 32 -2.53 13.45 -10.49
N GLN A 33 -3.24 12.42 -10.92
CA GLN A 33 -4.67 12.35 -11.13
C GLN A 33 -5.43 11.75 -9.93
N LEU A 34 -4.71 11.16 -8.98
CA LEU A 34 -5.31 10.64 -7.76
C LEU A 34 -5.60 11.79 -6.81
N THR A 35 -6.73 11.70 -6.14
CA THR A 35 -7.11 12.63 -5.08
C THR A 35 -6.99 11.97 -3.71
N ASP A 36 -7.15 12.77 -2.65
CA ASP A 36 -7.15 12.24 -1.29
C ASP A 36 -8.30 11.24 -1.06
N ASP A 37 -9.43 11.46 -1.73
CA ASP A 37 -10.60 10.59 -1.70
C ASP A 37 -10.33 9.24 -2.38
N ASP A 38 -9.70 9.25 -3.57
CA ASP A 38 -9.31 8.02 -4.27
C ASP A 38 -8.31 7.17 -3.48
N LEU A 39 -7.51 7.83 -2.64
CA LEU A 39 -6.51 7.20 -1.77
C LEU A 39 -7.05 6.97 -0.35
N THR A 40 -8.36 7.10 -0.15
CA THR A 40 -9.00 6.71 1.10
C THR A 40 -9.23 5.21 1.08
N TYR A 41 -8.59 4.51 2.02
CA TYR A 41 -8.73 3.07 2.19
C TYR A 41 -9.82 2.77 3.23
N ASP A 42 -10.87 2.08 2.79
CA ASP A 42 -11.88 1.50 3.66
C ASP A 42 -11.52 0.05 4.02
N GLU A 43 -11.69 -0.28 5.29
CA GLU A 43 -11.30 -1.59 5.80
C GLU A 43 -12.18 -2.69 5.18
N GLY A 44 -11.55 -3.74 4.65
CA GLY A 44 -12.26 -4.81 3.94
C GLY A 44 -12.62 -4.48 2.48
N LYS A 45 -12.28 -3.29 1.97
CA LYS A 45 -12.52 -2.88 0.58
C LYS A 45 -11.25 -2.85 -0.28
N GLN A 46 -10.26 -3.67 0.05
CA GLN A 46 -8.96 -3.65 -0.61
C GLN A 46 -9.03 -3.88 -2.13
N ASP A 47 -9.80 -4.88 -2.57
CA ASP A 47 -9.96 -5.17 -4.01
C ASP A 47 -10.66 -4.03 -4.77
N GLU A 48 -11.70 -3.44 -4.17
CA GLU A 48 -12.41 -2.28 -4.74
C GLU A 48 -11.49 -1.05 -4.82
N TRP A 49 -10.69 -0.82 -3.78
CA TRP A 49 -9.73 0.27 -3.75
C TRP A 49 -8.68 0.13 -4.85
N PHE A 50 -8.05 -1.03 -5.00
CA PHE A 50 -7.09 -1.26 -6.09
C PHE A 50 -7.74 -1.17 -7.48
N GLY A 51 -8.98 -1.66 -7.64
CA GLY A 51 -9.74 -1.51 -8.89
C GLY A 51 -9.97 -0.05 -9.26
N ASN A 52 -10.34 0.78 -8.29
CA ASN A 52 -10.50 2.23 -8.48
C ASN A 52 -9.16 2.89 -8.86
N LEU A 53 -8.07 2.53 -8.19
CA LEU A 53 -6.74 3.04 -8.52
C LEU A 53 -6.31 2.63 -9.93
N GLN A 54 -6.55 1.39 -10.35
CA GLN A 54 -6.31 0.95 -11.72
C GLN A 54 -7.13 1.75 -12.72
N ALA A 55 -8.43 1.93 -12.47
CA ALA A 55 -9.32 2.67 -13.38
C ALA A 55 -8.93 4.15 -13.51
N LYS A 56 -8.44 4.76 -12.42
CA LYS A 56 -7.91 6.12 -12.43
C LYS A 56 -6.57 6.12 -13.17
N THR A 57 -5.55 5.53 -12.56
CA THR A 57 -4.15 5.63 -13.02
C THR A 57 -3.90 4.97 -14.38
N GLY A 58 -4.76 4.04 -14.81
CA GLY A 58 -4.55 3.25 -16.03
C GLY A 58 -3.46 2.17 -15.90
N HIS A 59 -2.87 2.01 -14.71
CA HIS A 59 -1.83 1.00 -14.45
C HIS A 59 -2.43 -0.31 -13.97
N ALA A 60 -1.71 -1.42 -14.15
CA ALA A 60 -2.13 -2.70 -13.61
C ALA A 60 -2.13 -2.64 -12.07
N ILE A 61 -3.08 -3.35 -11.46
CA ILE A 61 -3.15 -3.49 -9.99
C ILE A 61 -1.82 -4.00 -9.43
N ASP A 62 -1.14 -4.88 -10.16
CA ASP A 62 0.17 -5.41 -9.77
C ASP A 62 1.24 -4.31 -9.67
N ASP A 63 1.38 -3.46 -10.70
CA ASP A 63 2.29 -2.30 -10.69
C ASP A 63 2.00 -1.34 -9.53
N ILE A 64 0.72 -1.15 -9.21
CA ILE A 64 0.30 -0.29 -8.12
C ILE A 64 0.72 -0.90 -6.77
N LYS A 65 0.35 -2.16 -6.51
CA LYS A 65 0.74 -2.92 -5.31
C LYS A 65 2.25 -2.94 -5.13
N ASP A 66 2.94 -3.19 -6.21
CA ASP A 66 4.39 -3.23 -6.30
C ASP A 66 5.03 -1.90 -5.92
N TRP A 67 4.50 -0.79 -6.43
CA TRP A 67 4.98 0.54 -6.07
C TRP A 67 4.75 0.85 -4.58
N PHE A 68 3.56 0.52 -4.03
CA PHE A 68 3.30 0.70 -2.60
C PHE A 68 4.23 -0.15 -1.75
N SER A 69 4.45 -1.42 -2.12
CA SER A 69 5.40 -2.31 -1.47
C SER A 69 6.81 -1.73 -1.51
N LYS A 70 7.32 -1.32 -2.68
CA LYS A 70 8.65 -0.69 -2.78
C LYS A 70 8.83 0.60 -1.98
N THR A 71 7.80 1.43 -1.96
CA THR A 71 7.90 2.79 -1.40
C THR A 71 7.72 2.77 0.12
N PHE A 72 6.92 1.83 0.64
CA PHE A 72 6.53 1.80 2.05
C PHE A 72 6.89 0.51 2.78
N SER A 73 7.38 -0.53 2.12
CA SER A 73 7.99 -1.68 2.80
C SER A 73 9.43 -1.33 3.18
N GLY A 74 9.64 -1.06 4.47
CA GLY A 74 10.96 -1.10 5.06
C GLY A 74 11.46 -2.54 5.06
N THR A 75 12.23 -2.90 4.03
CA THR A 75 13.15 -4.06 3.92
C THR A 75 12.56 -5.47 3.94
N SER A 76 12.89 -6.24 2.89
CA SER A 76 13.08 -7.72 2.84
C SER A 76 11.83 -8.55 3.17
N ASP A 77 11.16 -9.21 2.23
CA ASP A 77 11.56 -10.47 1.61
C ASP A 77 10.60 -10.77 0.43
N ASP A 78 10.93 -10.36 -0.80
CA ASP A 78 10.31 -10.96 -2.00
C ASP A 78 11.40 -11.35 -3.01
N PRO A 79 11.80 -12.63 -3.06
CA PRO A 79 12.83 -13.11 -3.98
C PRO A 79 12.33 -13.26 -5.43
N ASN A 80 11.07 -12.95 -5.73
CA ASN A 80 10.46 -13.31 -7.01
C ASN A 80 9.79 -12.15 -7.75
N ARG A 81 10.26 -10.92 -7.52
CA ARG A 81 9.89 -9.80 -8.37
C ARG A 81 10.54 -9.97 -9.75
N PRO A 82 9.77 -10.11 -10.84
CA PRO A 82 10.35 -10.10 -12.18
C PRO A 82 11.05 -8.76 -12.39
N SER A 83 12.38 -8.82 -12.45
CA SER A 83 13.19 -7.74 -12.99
C SER A 83 12.79 -7.64 -14.45
N ASN A 84 11.91 -6.69 -14.78
CA ASN A 84 11.68 -6.35 -16.18
C ASN A 84 12.98 -5.71 -16.68
N GLN A 85 13.88 -6.57 -17.15
CA GLN A 85 15.13 -6.25 -17.83
C GLN A 85 14.80 -5.41 -19.07
N SER A 86 15.51 -4.30 -19.24
CA SER A 86 15.74 -3.73 -20.58
C SER A 86 16.70 -4.61 -21.37
#